data_AF-A0A7K4WN04-F1
#
_entry.id   AF-A0A7K4WN04-F1
#
_cell.length_a   1.000
_cell.length_b   1.000
_cell.length_c   1.000
_cell.angle_alpha   90.00
_cell.angle_beta   90.00
_cell.angle_gamma   90.00
#
_symmetry.space_group_name_H-M   'P 1'
#
loop_
_entity.id
_entity.type
_entity.pdbx_description
1 polymer ?
#
loop_
_entity_poly.entity_id
_entity_poly.type
_entity_poly.pdbx_seq_one_letter_code
_entity_poly.pdbx_strand_id
1 'polypeptide(L)'
;SDLPEKKMVFKGLVANEEDMNKLMLTPRIYYPLPGGSALITFEKAEVAQRIIELKEHIVELSCWEELEDLDQCRIQVQAAPLDILLPSALEIRLTQSSRTILVSDLPSLDIAEETLLDKLELFFSKTKNGGSEVESREFLDDSGQVVLTFAQDGVAELLIERGYIQVPIVGGKYKVKISPRMNGDITNLQLQPSRCPRTVLLSGIPDVLAEESMKDTLEIHFQKASRGGGEVDALAYVPAGRTGVAVLVEDTQG
;
A
#
# COMPACT_ATOMS: atom_id res chain seq x y z
N SER A 1 -35.49 -8.57 -10.02
CA SER A 1 -34.64 -9.17 -11.08
C SER A 1 -33.54 -9.93 -10.40
N ASP A 2 -33.28 -11.15 -10.84
CA ASP A 2 -32.38 -12.10 -10.17
C ASP A 2 -31.00 -11.50 -9.90
N LEU A 3 -30.68 -11.28 -8.61
CA LEU A 3 -29.31 -11.26 -8.14
C LEU A 3 -28.63 -12.54 -8.65
N PRO A 4 -27.36 -12.52 -9.08
CA PRO A 4 -26.70 -13.75 -9.46
C PRO A 4 -26.52 -14.62 -8.21
N GLU A 5 -27.47 -15.54 -7.99
CA GLU A 5 -27.32 -16.64 -7.04
C GLU A 5 -26.20 -17.54 -7.55
N LYS A 6 -24.98 -17.25 -7.15
CA LYS A 6 -23.87 -18.18 -7.34
C LYS A 6 -24.05 -19.27 -6.28
N LYS A 7 -24.65 -20.40 -6.66
CA LYS A 7 -24.69 -21.62 -5.84
C LYS A 7 -23.25 -22.07 -5.58
N MET A 8 -22.71 -21.67 -4.43
CA MET A 8 -21.39 -22.11 -3.98
C MET A 8 -21.55 -23.43 -3.23
N VAL A 9 -20.94 -24.49 -3.76
CA VAL A 9 -20.76 -25.75 -3.05
C VAL A 9 -19.26 -25.92 -2.85
N PHE A 10 -18.83 -26.11 -1.61
CA PHE A 10 -17.45 -26.46 -1.28
C PHE A 10 -17.12 -27.82 -1.92
N LYS A 11 -16.50 -27.76 -3.09
CA LYS A 11 -15.84 -28.89 -3.72
C LYS A 11 -14.35 -28.66 -3.54
N GLY A 12 -13.81 -29.16 -2.43
CA GLY A 12 -12.37 -29.14 -2.22
C GLY A 12 -11.68 -29.60 -3.51
N LEU A 13 -10.66 -28.85 -3.94
CA LEU A 13 -9.91 -29.17 -5.15
C LEU A 13 -8.46 -28.75 -4.99
N VAL A 14 -7.60 -29.74 -5.23
CA VAL A 14 -6.25 -29.54 -5.73
C VAL A 14 -6.40 -29.13 -7.19
N ALA A 15 -5.97 -27.92 -7.56
CA ALA A 15 -5.69 -27.56 -8.95
C ALA A 15 -4.68 -26.40 -8.99
N ASN A 16 -3.67 -26.58 -9.85
CA ASN A 16 -2.68 -25.58 -10.21
C ASN A 16 -3.32 -24.57 -11.19
N GLU A 17 -3.54 -23.33 -10.75
CA GLU A 17 -4.09 -22.21 -11.55
C GLU A 17 -3.37 -20.92 -11.14
N GLU A 18 -2.47 -20.42 -11.98
CA GLU A 18 -1.83 -19.11 -11.79
C GLU A 18 -2.72 -17.98 -12.32
N ASP A 19 -3.11 -17.12 -11.39
CA ASP A 19 -3.33 -15.67 -11.49
C ASP A 19 -4.44 -15.09 -12.37
N MET A 20 -5.69 -15.19 -11.93
CA MET A 20 -6.74 -14.22 -12.33
C MET A 20 -7.68 -13.71 -11.25
N ASN A 21 -7.45 -13.98 -9.96
CA ASN A 21 -8.25 -13.39 -8.87
C ASN A 21 -7.46 -13.24 -7.55
N LYS A 22 -6.17 -12.92 -7.61
CA LYS A 22 -5.39 -12.67 -6.39
C LYS A 22 -5.46 -11.18 -6.08
N LEU A 23 -6.11 -10.83 -4.97
CA LEU A 23 -5.93 -9.51 -4.38
C LEU A 23 -4.43 -9.37 -4.07
N MET A 24 -3.76 -8.48 -4.78
CA MET A 24 -2.34 -8.21 -4.57
C MET A 24 -2.21 -7.15 -3.48
N LEU A 25 -1.65 -7.54 -2.34
CA LEU A 25 -1.30 -6.63 -1.26
C LEU A 25 0.18 -6.32 -1.39
N THR A 26 0.53 -5.07 -1.71
CA THR A 26 1.92 -4.61 -1.74
C THR A 26 2.20 -3.81 -0.46
N PRO A 27 2.76 -4.44 0.58
CA PRO A 27 3.00 -3.76 1.85
C PRO A 27 4.10 -2.71 1.71
N ARG A 28 3.87 -1.54 2.31
CA ARG A 28 4.87 -0.49 2.48
C ARG A 28 5.07 -0.27 3.97
N ILE A 29 6.17 -0.79 4.51
CA ILE A 29 6.44 -0.84 5.94
C ILE A 29 7.29 0.37 6.34
N TYR A 30 6.85 1.08 7.38
CA TYR A 30 7.59 2.19 7.98
C TYR A 30 8.27 1.68 9.26
N TYR A 31 9.58 1.48 9.20
CA TYR A 31 10.36 0.92 10.29
C TYR A 31 11.08 2.03 11.08
N PRO A 32 10.83 2.17 12.39
CA PRO A 32 11.51 3.18 13.21
C PRO A 32 12.98 2.80 13.41
N LEU A 33 13.89 3.69 13.02
CA LEU A 33 15.33 3.50 13.21
C LEU A 33 15.84 4.36 14.37
N PRO A 34 16.40 3.73 15.42
CA PRO A 34 17.03 4.47 16.50
C PRO A 34 18.30 5.17 16.01
N GLY A 35 18.64 6.32 16.60
CA GLY A 35 19.89 7.00 16.31
C GLY A 35 21.11 6.15 16.62
N GLY A 36 22.18 6.35 15.86
CA GLY A 36 23.39 5.53 15.89
C GLY A 36 23.21 4.18 15.22
N SER A 37 22.30 4.10 14.24
CA SER A 37 21.99 2.87 13.49
C SER A 37 21.99 3.11 11.99
N ALA A 38 22.25 2.05 11.24
CA ALA A 38 22.14 2.06 9.78
C ALA A 38 21.44 0.79 9.28
N LEU A 39 20.75 0.89 8.15
CA LEU A 39 20.30 -0.24 7.37
C LEU A 39 21.13 -0.34 6.11
N ILE A 40 21.60 -1.53 5.80
CA ILE A 40 22.30 -1.82 4.53
C ILE A 40 21.55 -2.95 3.84
N THR A 41 21.09 -2.70 2.63
CA THR A 41 20.53 -3.71 1.72
C THR A 41 21.59 -4.08 0.70
N PHE A 42 21.84 -5.38 0.56
CA PHE A 42 22.79 -5.93 -0.41
C PHE A 42 22.05 -6.49 -1.61
N GLU A 43 22.72 -6.56 -2.76
CA GLU A 43 22.12 -7.23 -3.92
C GLU A 43 21.85 -8.72 -3.66
N LYS A 44 22.72 -9.37 -2.88
CA LYS A 44 22.72 -10.81 -2.63
C LYS A 44 22.45 -11.13 -1.16
N ALA A 45 21.47 -11.99 -0.91
CA ALA A 45 21.09 -12.41 0.44
C ALA A 45 22.24 -13.12 1.19
N GLU A 46 23.11 -13.84 0.47
CA GLU A 46 24.26 -14.54 1.05
C GLU A 46 25.29 -13.57 1.64
N VAL A 47 25.37 -12.34 1.12
CA VAL A 47 26.25 -11.30 1.67
C VAL A 47 25.72 -10.83 3.01
N ALA A 48 24.43 -10.48 3.08
CA ALA A 48 23.76 -10.08 4.31
C ALA A 48 23.88 -11.15 5.39
N GLN A 49 23.67 -12.41 5.03
CA GLN A 49 23.79 -13.54 5.97
C GLN A 49 25.20 -13.64 6.57
N ARG A 50 26.27 -13.56 5.75
CA ARG A 50 27.65 -13.60 6.26
C ARG A 50 27.96 -12.45 7.22
N ILE A 51 27.47 -11.26 6.92
CA ILE A 51 27.68 -10.07 7.76
C ILE A 51 26.99 -10.26 9.12
N ILE A 52 25.77 -10.81 9.12
CA ILE A 52 25.02 -11.12 10.35
C ILE A 52 25.70 -12.22 11.16
N GLU A 53 26.24 -13.25 10.50
CA GLU A 53 26.96 -14.35 11.16
C GLU A 53 28.22 -13.88 11.90
N LEU A 54 28.93 -12.88 11.33
CA LEU A 54 30.10 -12.25 11.97
C LEU A 54 29.74 -11.41 13.19
N LYS A 55 28.49 -10.91 13.29
CA LYS A 55 27.91 -10.08 14.36
C LYS A 55 28.60 -8.74 14.65
N GLU A 56 29.92 -8.71 14.73
CA GLU A 56 30.70 -7.52 15.08
C GLU A 56 31.66 -7.18 13.96
N HIS A 57 31.68 -5.89 13.58
CA HIS A 57 32.54 -5.38 12.54
C HIS A 57 33.33 -4.19 13.06
N ILE A 58 34.64 -4.18 12.79
CA ILE A 58 35.54 -3.08 13.17
C ILE A 58 35.72 -2.17 11.96
N VAL A 59 34.99 -1.07 11.93
CA VAL A 59 35.02 -0.10 10.83
C VAL A 59 36.15 0.90 11.07
N GLU A 60 37.08 0.93 10.13
CA GLU A 60 38.15 1.94 10.11
C GLU A 60 37.60 3.23 9.49
N LEU A 61 37.65 4.31 10.26
CA LEU A 61 37.28 5.64 9.82
C LEU A 61 38.46 6.23 9.03
N SER A 62 38.33 6.32 7.71
CA SER A 62 39.26 7.11 6.90
C SER A 62 38.84 8.57 6.98
N CYS A 63 39.53 9.38 7.79
CA CYS A 63 39.33 10.81 7.79
C CYS A 63 39.89 11.38 6.48
N TRP A 64 39.02 11.68 5.52
CA TRP A 64 39.41 12.44 4.34
C TRP A 64 39.28 13.91 4.66
N GLU A 65 40.23 14.46 5.43
CA GLU A 65 40.49 15.90 5.52
C GLU A 65 41.80 16.12 6.32
N GLU A 66 42.88 16.37 5.58
CA GLU A 66 44.02 17.27 5.85
C GLU A 66 44.53 17.46 7.30
N LEU A 67 44.58 16.43 8.14
CA LEU A 67 45.38 16.46 9.37
C LEU A 67 46.35 15.29 9.41
N GLU A 68 47.65 15.62 9.34
CA GLU A 68 48.78 14.69 9.24
C GLU A 68 49.00 13.81 10.48
N ASP A 69 48.17 13.91 11.53
CA ASP A 69 48.35 13.19 12.80
C ASP A 69 47.01 12.73 13.44
N LEU A 70 46.26 11.83 12.81
CA LEU A 70 45.23 11.06 13.53
C LEU A 70 45.46 9.54 13.42
N ASP A 71 45.52 8.90 14.59
CA ASP A 71 45.32 7.47 14.74
C ASP A 71 44.12 7.02 13.89
N GLN A 72 44.27 5.93 13.14
CA GLN A 72 43.16 5.31 12.41
C GLN A 72 42.03 4.99 13.41
N CYS A 73 41.03 5.88 13.52
CA CYS A 73 39.93 5.68 14.45
C CYS A 73 39.15 4.44 14.01
N ARG A 74 38.91 3.54 14.96
CA ARG A 74 38.16 2.29 14.75
C ARG A 74 36.88 2.35 15.55
N ILE A 75 35.75 2.09 14.89
CA ILE A 75 34.46 1.95 15.57
C ILE A 75 34.02 0.49 15.50
N GLN A 76 33.39 0.01 16.56
CA GLN A 76 32.80 -1.32 16.61
C GLN A 76 31.31 -1.18 16.33
N VAL A 77 30.83 -1.84 15.28
CA VAL A 77 29.40 -1.86 14.92
C VAL A 77 28.86 -3.28 15.03
N GLN A 78 27.62 -3.40 15.49
CA GLN A 78 26.93 -4.69 15.61
C GLN A 78 25.94 -4.88 14.47
N ALA A 79 26.11 -5.99 13.74
CA ALA A 79 25.23 -6.44 12.68
C ALA A 79 24.19 -7.43 13.24
N ALA A 80 22.92 -7.13 12.97
CA ALA A 80 21.78 -7.93 13.35
C ALA A 80 20.83 -8.13 12.15
N PRO A 81 20.06 -9.23 12.14
CA PRO A 81 19.01 -9.40 11.14
C PRO A 81 17.92 -8.35 11.32
N LEU A 82 17.32 -7.91 10.21
CA LEU A 82 16.14 -7.06 10.23
C LEU A 82 14.87 -7.91 10.15
N ASP A 83 14.12 -7.95 11.25
CA ASP A 83 12.83 -8.63 11.33
C ASP A 83 11.69 -7.58 11.32
N ILE A 84 10.73 -7.74 10.41
CA ILE A 84 9.58 -6.85 10.20
C ILE A 84 8.27 -7.61 10.36
N LEU A 85 7.16 -6.91 10.59
CA LEU A 85 5.82 -7.50 10.59
C LEU A 85 5.17 -7.31 9.22
N LEU A 86 4.88 -8.41 8.54
CA LEU A 86 4.17 -8.41 7.26
C LEU A 86 2.73 -8.92 7.42
N PRO A 87 1.77 -8.39 6.64
CA PRO A 87 0.43 -8.97 6.53
C PRO A 87 0.50 -10.44 6.10
N SER A 88 -0.12 -11.34 6.89
CA SER A 88 -0.22 -12.76 6.58
C SER A 88 -1.62 -13.18 6.16
N ALA A 89 -2.66 -12.53 6.70
CA ALA A 89 -4.05 -12.76 6.32
C ALA A 89 -4.87 -11.46 6.45
N LEU A 90 -5.80 -11.25 5.51
CA LEU A 90 -6.70 -10.11 5.46
C LEU A 90 -8.13 -10.59 5.22
N GLU A 91 -9.05 -10.23 6.10
CA GLU A 91 -10.48 -10.49 5.92
C GLU A 91 -11.22 -9.17 5.70
N ILE A 92 -11.89 -9.07 4.55
CA ILE A 92 -12.70 -7.92 4.18
C ILE A 92 -14.16 -8.36 4.18
N ARG A 93 -14.99 -7.65 4.96
CA ARG A 93 -16.44 -7.82 4.92
C ARG A 93 -17.02 -6.84 3.93
N LEU A 94 -17.75 -7.37 2.95
CA LEU A 94 -18.50 -6.57 1.99
C LEU A 94 -19.95 -6.44 2.48
N THR A 95 -20.43 -5.21 2.59
CA THR A 95 -21.82 -4.91 2.94
C THR A 95 -22.44 -4.04 1.84
N GLN A 96 -23.68 -4.34 1.49
CA GLN A 96 -24.44 -3.53 0.54
C GLN A 96 -25.07 -2.34 1.28
N SER A 97 -24.95 -1.14 0.72
CA SER A 97 -25.66 0.03 1.25
C SER A 97 -27.17 -0.07 0.96
N SER A 98 -27.99 0.13 1.99
CA SER A 98 -29.45 0.22 1.87
C SER A 98 -29.92 1.61 1.38
N ARG A 99 -29.01 2.59 1.34
CA ARG A 99 -29.29 4.00 1.01
C ARG A 99 -28.56 4.50 -0.22
N THR A 100 -27.56 3.78 -0.72
CA THR A 100 -26.67 4.30 -1.76
C THR A 100 -26.68 3.40 -2.99
N ILE A 101 -26.84 4.03 -4.15
CA ILE A 101 -26.76 3.37 -5.45
C ILE A 101 -25.59 3.90 -6.26
N LEU A 102 -25.13 3.06 -7.17
CA LEU A 102 -24.17 3.44 -8.20
C LEU A 102 -24.86 3.42 -9.56
N VAL A 103 -24.81 4.56 -10.24
CA VAL A 103 -25.40 4.79 -11.56
C VAL A 103 -24.28 4.77 -12.59
N SER A 104 -24.34 3.81 -13.51
CA SER A 104 -23.38 3.65 -14.61
C SER A 104 -24.09 3.67 -15.97
N ASP A 105 -23.31 3.49 -17.04
CA ASP A 105 -23.77 3.58 -18.43
C ASP A 105 -24.36 4.98 -18.73
N LEU A 106 -23.72 6.02 -18.16
CA LEU A 106 -24.11 7.41 -18.36
C LEU A 106 -23.74 7.86 -19.78
N PRO A 107 -24.57 8.71 -20.41
CA PRO A 107 -24.29 9.17 -21.76
C PRO A 107 -23.12 10.16 -21.77
N SER A 108 -22.18 9.99 -22.70
CA SER A 108 -21.11 10.95 -22.97
C SER A 108 -21.69 12.15 -23.73
N LEU A 109 -22.26 13.11 -23.00
CA LEU A 109 -22.84 14.33 -23.53
C LEU A 109 -21.88 15.51 -23.34
N ASP A 110 -21.91 16.47 -24.25
CA ASP A 110 -21.20 17.76 -24.11
C ASP A 110 -21.97 18.69 -23.16
N ILE A 111 -22.17 18.22 -21.93
CA ILE A 111 -22.85 18.96 -20.85
C ILE A 111 -21.93 19.01 -19.63
N ALA A 112 -22.06 20.06 -18.84
CA ALA A 112 -21.35 20.17 -17.58
C ALA A 112 -21.78 19.05 -16.62
N GLU A 113 -20.82 18.49 -15.89
CA GLU A 113 -21.01 17.41 -14.91
C GLU A 113 -22.09 17.76 -13.87
N GLU A 114 -22.04 18.96 -13.31
CA GLU A 114 -23.07 19.47 -12.39
C GLU A 114 -24.48 19.42 -12.99
N THR A 115 -24.62 19.71 -14.29
CA THR A 115 -25.92 19.62 -14.95
C THR A 115 -26.40 18.18 -15.07
N LEU A 116 -25.50 17.21 -15.31
CA LEU A 116 -25.85 15.79 -15.30
C LEU A 116 -26.29 15.34 -13.91
N LEU A 117 -25.52 15.70 -12.87
CA LEU A 117 -25.83 15.42 -11.47
C LEU A 117 -27.19 16.01 -11.06
N ASP A 118 -27.48 17.25 -11.43
CA ASP A 118 -28.79 17.91 -11.20
C ASP A 118 -29.95 17.13 -11.82
N LYS A 119 -29.78 16.62 -13.05
CA LYS A 119 -30.84 15.84 -13.73
C LYS A 119 -31.06 14.49 -13.06
N LEU A 120 -29.98 13.83 -12.66
CA LEU A 120 -30.06 12.56 -11.95
C LEU A 120 -30.73 12.75 -10.59
N GLU A 121 -30.28 13.74 -9.80
CA GLU A 121 -30.88 14.06 -8.51
C GLU A 121 -32.36 14.40 -8.62
N LEU A 122 -32.73 15.28 -9.56
CA LEU A 122 -34.14 15.65 -9.77
C LEU A 122 -35.00 14.46 -10.22
N PHE A 123 -34.41 13.47 -10.89
CA PHE A 123 -35.11 12.26 -11.29
C PHE A 123 -35.28 11.29 -10.12
N PHE A 124 -34.20 11.02 -9.38
CA PHE A 124 -34.19 10.06 -8.28
C PHE A 124 -34.79 10.61 -6.98
N SER A 125 -34.91 11.93 -6.82
CA SER A 125 -35.66 12.56 -5.72
C SER A 125 -37.17 12.28 -5.73
N LYS A 126 -37.70 11.79 -6.85
CA LYS A 126 -39.14 11.59 -7.05
C LYS A 126 -39.56 10.18 -6.66
N THR A 127 -40.46 10.08 -5.67
CA THR A 127 -41.08 8.82 -5.23
C THR A 127 -41.79 8.06 -6.34
N LYS A 128 -42.40 8.76 -7.32
CA LYS A 128 -42.99 8.11 -8.51
C LYS A 128 -41.99 7.31 -9.34
N ASN A 129 -40.70 7.65 -9.26
CA ASN A 129 -39.63 6.95 -9.95
C ASN A 129 -39.02 5.84 -9.07
N GLY A 130 -39.55 5.63 -7.85
CA GLY A 130 -39.05 4.65 -6.88
C GLY A 130 -37.87 5.15 -6.03
N GLY A 131 -37.53 6.44 -6.13
CA GLY A 131 -36.49 7.04 -5.29
C GLY A 131 -37.06 7.87 -4.12
N SER A 132 -36.21 8.64 -3.47
CA SER A 132 -36.55 9.54 -2.35
C SER A 132 -35.63 10.76 -2.37
N GLU A 133 -35.83 11.71 -1.46
CA GLU A 133 -34.89 12.81 -1.25
C GLU A 133 -33.44 12.31 -1.24
N VAL A 134 -32.61 13.01 -2.03
CA VAL A 134 -31.19 12.70 -2.22
C VAL A 134 -30.42 13.53 -1.21
N GLU A 135 -29.65 12.86 -0.36
CA GLU A 135 -28.82 13.50 0.67
C GLU A 135 -27.46 13.90 0.09
N SER A 136 -26.87 13.08 -0.77
CA SER A 136 -25.61 13.39 -1.43
C SER A 136 -25.50 12.80 -2.83
N ARG A 137 -24.70 13.47 -3.66
CA ARG A 137 -24.36 13.06 -5.02
C ARG A 137 -22.86 13.26 -5.24
N GLU A 138 -22.22 12.28 -5.87
CA GLU A 138 -20.77 12.30 -6.12
C GLU A 138 -20.52 11.71 -7.51
N PHE A 139 -19.69 12.38 -8.30
CA PHE A 139 -19.22 11.85 -9.58
C PHE A 139 -17.86 11.17 -9.35
N LEU A 140 -17.73 9.94 -9.85
CA LEU A 140 -16.51 9.16 -9.77
C LEU A 140 -15.73 9.35 -11.08
N ASP A 141 -14.81 10.31 -11.07
CA ASP A 141 -14.00 10.71 -12.24
C ASP A 141 -13.19 9.54 -12.84
N ASP A 142 -12.79 8.59 -12.01
CA ASP A 142 -12.01 7.42 -12.37
C ASP A 142 -12.78 6.41 -13.24
N SER A 143 -14.10 6.37 -13.09
CA SER A 143 -14.98 5.35 -13.67
C SER A 143 -16.12 5.92 -14.50
N GLY A 144 -16.34 7.23 -14.47
CA GLY A 144 -17.46 7.91 -15.13
C GLY A 144 -18.82 7.50 -14.54
N GLN A 145 -18.85 7.15 -13.26
CA GLN A 145 -20.04 6.66 -12.55
C GLN A 145 -20.54 7.72 -11.58
N VAL A 146 -21.83 7.66 -11.23
CA VAL A 146 -22.41 8.58 -10.24
C VAL A 146 -22.90 7.81 -9.03
N VAL A 147 -22.49 8.24 -7.85
CA VAL A 147 -22.98 7.74 -6.57
C VAL A 147 -24.10 8.65 -6.09
N LEU A 148 -25.25 8.06 -5.78
CA LEU A 148 -26.38 8.77 -5.18
C LEU A 148 -26.72 8.16 -3.83
N THR A 149 -26.75 8.99 -2.79
CA THR A 149 -27.15 8.60 -1.43
C THR A 149 -28.51 9.20 -1.12
N PHE A 150 -29.44 8.36 -0.68
CA PHE A 150 -30.80 8.74 -0.33
C PHE A 150 -30.95 9.02 1.15
N ALA A 151 -31.83 9.95 1.53
CA ALA A 151 -32.18 10.24 2.92
C ALA A 151 -32.88 9.04 3.61
N GLN A 152 -33.57 8.19 2.84
CA GLN A 152 -34.37 7.09 3.36
C GLN A 152 -33.74 5.71 3.06
N ASP A 153 -33.75 4.83 4.06
CA ASP A 153 -33.31 3.44 3.97
C ASP A 153 -34.26 2.58 3.12
N GLY A 154 -33.69 1.59 2.43
CA GLY A 154 -34.42 0.61 1.61
C GLY A 154 -34.73 1.10 0.19
N VAL A 155 -34.57 2.40 -0.08
CA VAL A 155 -34.78 2.98 -1.42
C VAL A 155 -33.77 2.44 -2.42
N ALA A 156 -32.52 2.24 -2.00
CA ALA A 156 -31.48 1.72 -2.88
C ALA A 156 -31.83 0.31 -3.39
N GLU A 157 -32.29 -0.58 -2.51
CA GLU A 157 -32.65 -1.97 -2.85
C GLU A 157 -33.73 -2.02 -3.95
N LEU A 158 -34.78 -1.22 -3.80
CA LEU A 158 -35.87 -1.12 -4.78
C LEU A 158 -35.38 -0.63 -6.16
N LEU A 159 -34.43 0.30 -6.18
CA LEU A 159 -33.84 0.80 -7.42
C LEU A 159 -32.86 -0.19 -8.05
N ILE A 160 -32.08 -0.89 -7.22
CA ILE A 160 -31.14 -1.94 -7.64
C ILE A 160 -31.89 -3.12 -8.26
N GLU A 161 -33.02 -3.55 -7.67
CA GLU A 161 -33.84 -4.64 -8.20
C GLU A 161 -34.35 -4.36 -9.62
N ARG A 162 -34.56 -3.09 -9.98
CA ARG A 162 -34.96 -2.69 -11.33
C ARG A 162 -33.82 -2.82 -12.34
N GLY A 163 -32.57 -2.70 -11.88
CA GLY A 163 -31.35 -2.88 -12.67
C GLY A 163 -31.08 -1.80 -13.72
N TYR A 164 -32.05 -1.46 -14.57
CA TYR A 164 -31.93 -0.42 -15.58
C TYR A 164 -33.13 0.52 -15.56
N ILE A 165 -32.87 1.82 -15.66
CA ILE A 165 -33.91 2.84 -15.61
C ILE A 165 -33.70 3.85 -16.76
N GLN A 166 -34.78 4.30 -17.38
CA GLN A 166 -34.71 5.37 -18.37
C GLN A 166 -34.82 6.73 -17.69
N VAL A 167 -33.78 7.54 -17.78
CA VAL A 167 -33.71 8.88 -17.21
C VAL A 167 -33.77 9.91 -18.34
N PRO A 168 -34.68 10.91 -18.27
CA PRO A 168 -34.66 12.04 -19.18
C PRO A 168 -33.49 12.97 -18.81
N ILE A 169 -32.50 13.05 -19.70
CA ILE A 169 -31.34 13.93 -19.58
C ILE A 169 -31.39 14.91 -20.77
N VAL A 170 -30.61 15.98 -20.74
CA VAL A 170 -30.56 16.96 -21.84
C VAL A 170 -30.38 16.23 -23.18
N GLY A 171 -31.26 16.52 -24.14
CA GLY A 171 -31.22 15.92 -25.49
C GLY A 171 -31.91 14.56 -25.65
N GLY A 172 -32.41 13.89 -24.60
CA GLY A 172 -33.13 12.62 -24.79
C GLY A 172 -33.45 11.81 -23.53
N LYS A 173 -33.88 10.56 -23.73
CA LYS A 173 -34.03 9.56 -22.66
C LYS A 173 -32.91 8.54 -22.79
N TYR A 174 -32.17 8.34 -21.71
CA TYR A 174 -31.02 7.44 -21.69
C TYR A 174 -31.27 6.32 -20.70
N LYS A 175 -30.87 5.11 -21.08
CA LYS A 175 -30.99 3.94 -20.22
C LYS A 175 -29.73 3.86 -19.37
N VAL A 176 -29.86 4.15 -18.08
CA VAL A 176 -28.76 4.06 -17.11
C VAL A 176 -28.88 2.77 -16.31
N LYS A 177 -27.75 2.24 -15.87
CA LYS A 177 -27.68 1.05 -15.03
C LYS A 177 -27.60 1.45 -13.56
N ILE A 178 -28.38 0.77 -12.72
CA ILE A 178 -28.37 0.90 -11.28
C ILE A 178 -27.74 -0.35 -10.70
N SER A 179 -26.73 -0.15 -9.85
CA SER A 179 -26.02 -1.24 -9.18
C SER A 179 -25.81 -0.92 -7.70
N PRO A 180 -25.66 -1.94 -6.85
CA PRO A 180 -25.41 -1.75 -5.43
C PRO A 180 -24.06 -1.07 -5.21
N ARG A 181 -24.03 -0.07 -4.31
CA ARG A 181 -22.76 0.37 -3.73
C ARG A 181 -22.37 -0.61 -2.63
N MET A 182 -21.24 -1.29 -2.84
CA MET A 182 -20.62 -2.16 -1.84
C MET A 182 -19.66 -1.34 -0.99
N ASN A 183 -19.79 -1.46 0.33
CA ASN A 183 -18.83 -0.96 1.28
C ASN A 183 -17.96 -2.13 1.75
N GLY A 184 -16.63 -1.97 1.68
CA GLY A 184 -15.68 -2.96 2.17
C GLY A 184 -15.04 -2.49 3.46
N ASP A 185 -15.24 -3.25 4.54
CA ASP A 185 -14.57 -3.01 5.82
C ASP A 185 -13.49 -4.07 6.04
N ILE A 186 -12.29 -3.64 6.43
CA ILE A 186 -11.29 -4.57 6.94
C ILE A 186 -11.75 -5.03 8.33
N THR A 187 -11.98 -6.33 8.46
CA THR A 187 -12.49 -6.93 9.71
C THR A 187 -11.44 -7.65 10.50
N ASN A 188 -10.42 -8.17 9.82
CA ASN A 188 -9.30 -8.85 10.44
C ASN A 188 -8.05 -8.62 9.60
N LEU A 189 -6.93 -8.32 10.26
CA LEU A 189 -5.60 -8.23 9.67
C LEU A 189 -4.64 -8.97 10.60
N GLN A 190 -4.10 -10.08 10.12
CA GLN A 190 -3.07 -10.82 10.84
C GLN A 190 -1.69 -10.41 10.34
N LEU A 191 -0.75 -10.28 11.27
CA LEU A 191 0.63 -9.93 11.01
C LEU A 191 1.53 -11.09 11.44
N GLN A 192 2.55 -11.38 10.63
CA GLN A 192 3.55 -12.38 10.94
C GLN A 192 4.96 -11.77 10.87
N PRO A 193 5.87 -12.11 11.80
CA PRO A 193 7.27 -11.77 11.68
C PRO A 193 7.87 -12.35 10.40
N SER A 194 8.59 -11.52 9.66
CA SER A 194 9.31 -11.87 8.44
C SER A 194 10.70 -11.24 8.49
N ARG A 195 11.70 -11.99 8.04
CA ARG A 195 13.09 -11.52 7.99
C ARG A 195 13.39 -10.95 6.61
N CYS A 196 13.97 -9.77 6.57
CA CYS A 196 14.51 -9.20 5.33
C CYS A 196 15.82 -9.93 4.97
N PRO A 197 15.85 -10.79 3.93
CA PRO A 197 17.00 -11.67 3.68
C PRO A 197 18.23 -10.92 3.16
N ARG A 198 18.02 -9.75 2.56
CA ARG A 198 19.07 -8.92 1.94
C ARG A 198 19.47 -7.71 2.80
N THR A 199 18.76 -7.44 3.89
CA THR A 199 18.95 -6.22 4.69
C THR A 199 19.52 -6.53 6.07
N VAL A 200 20.55 -5.79 6.44
CA VAL A 200 21.24 -5.88 7.73
C VAL A 200 20.99 -4.61 8.53
N LEU A 201 20.68 -4.76 9.81
CA LEU A 201 20.64 -3.67 10.77
C LEU A 201 22.00 -3.55 11.45
N LEU A 202 22.62 -2.38 11.32
CA LEU A 202 23.82 -1.99 12.05
C LEU A 202 23.44 -1.09 13.22
N SER A 203 24.05 -1.34 14.37
CA SER A 203 23.86 -0.56 15.60
C SER A 203 25.19 -0.30 16.30
N GLY A 204 25.18 0.69 17.21
CA GLY A 204 26.38 1.10 17.94
C GLY A 204 27.27 2.07 17.16
N ILE A 205 26.73 2.77 16.17
CA ILE A 205 27.47 3.75 15.38
C ILE A 205 27.56 5.06 16.18
N PRO A 206 28.77 5.53 16.54
CA PRO A 206 28.94 6.78 17.28
C PRO A 206 28.86 7.99 16.34
N ASP A 207 28.44 9.13 16.89
CA ASP A 207 28.37 10.40 16.15
C ASP A 207 29.73 11.12 16.19
N VAL A 208 30.66 10.65 15.35
CA VAL A 208 32.06 11.12 15.30
C VAL A 208 32.48 11.66 13.93
N LEU A 209 31.66 11.44 12.90
CA LEU A 209 31.86 11.97 11.55
C LEU A 209 30.57 12.63 11.08
N ALA A 210 30.68 13.52 10.09
CA ALA A 210 29.53 14.02 9.37
C ALA A 210 28.71 12.88 8.74
N GLU A 211 27.40 13.10 8.58
CA GLU A 211 26.43 12.09 8.16
C GLU A 211 26.81 11.40 6.84
N GLU A 212 27.16 12.19 5.82
CA GLU A 212 27.59 11.68 4.50
C GLU A 212 28.92 10.91 4.60
N SER A 213 29.90 11.44 5.34
CA SER A 213 31.20 10.78 5.51
C SER A 213 31.08 9.45 6.25
N MET A 214 30.20 9.37 7.25
CA MET A 214 29.91 8.12 7.97
C MET A 214 29.23 7.11 7.04
N LYS A 215 28.24 7.57 6.25
CA LYS A 215 27.55 6.75 5.26
C LYS A 215 28.52 6.16 4.23
N ASP A 216 29.38 6.98 3.63
CA ASP A 216 30.39 6.52 2.68
C ASP A 216 31.38 5.54 3.31
N THR A 217 31.81 5.81 4.54
CA THR A 217 32.73 4.92 5.28
C THR A 217 32.11 3.54 5.53
N LEU A 218 30.83 3.50 5.93
CA LEU A 218 30.09 2.25 6.13
C LEU A 218 29.92 1.51 4.80
N GLU A 219 29.51 2.22 3.74
CA GLU A 219 29.33 1.62 2.42
C GLU A 219 30.63 0.97 1.91
N ILE A 220 31.74 1.72 1.92
CA ILE A 220 33.06 1.22 1.50
C ILE A 220 33.51 0.03 2.37
N HIS A 221 33.21 0.05 3.67
CA HIS A 221 33.54 -1.06 4.55
C HIS A 221 32.82 -2.34 4.14
N PHE A 222 31.50 -2.26 3.93
CA PHE A 222 30.65 -3.40 3.63
C PHE A 222 30.61 -3.80 2.15
N GLN A 223 31.22 -3.03 1.26
CA GLN A 223 31.51 -3.44 -0.12
C GLN A 223 32.75 -4.34 -0.23
N LYS A 224 33.68 -4.29 0.74
CA LYS A 224 34.93 -5.07 0.68
C LYS A 224 34.67 -6.55 0.92
N ALA A 225 34.93 -7.36 -0.11
CA ALA A 225 34.82 -8.83 -0.04
C ALA A 225 35.71 -9.46 1.06
N SER A 226 36.87 -8.85 1.37
CA SER A 226 37.75 -9.28 2.48
C SER A 226 37.10 -9.19 3.85
N ARG A 227 36.01 -8.42 3.99
CA ARG A 227 35.22 -8.24 5.22
C ARG A 227 33.89 -8.99 5.17
N GLY A 228 33.74 -9.93 4.23
CA GLY A 228 32.50 -10.66 3.99
C GLY A 228 31.45 -9.88 3.20
N GLY A 229 31.79 -8.65 2.80
CA GLY A 229 30.95 -7.69 2.09
C GLY A 229 30.64 -8.05 0.63
N GLY A 230 29.91 -7.16 -0.04
CA GLY A 230 29.46 -7.30 -1.43
C GLY A 230 28.74 -6.06 -1.94
N GLU A 231 28.15 -6.14 -3.11
CA GLU A 231 27.46 -5.01 -3.74
C GLU A 231 26.28 -4.53 -2.89
N VAL A 232 26.28 -3.23 -2.61
CA VAL A 232 25.29 -2.55 -1.78
C VAL A 232 24.26 -1.91 -2.70
N ASP A 233 22.99 -2.26 -2.49
CA ASP A 233 21.85 -1.72 -3.24
C ASP A 233 21.32 -0.43 -2.59
N ALA A 234 21.24 -0.41 -1.26
CA ALA A 234 20.81 0.78 -0.52
C ALA A 234 21.45 0.87 0.88
N LEU A 235 21.74 2.10 1.31
CA LEU A 235 22.19 2.40 2.67
C LEU A 235 21.45 3.60 3.26
N ALA A 236 20.88 3.41 4.45
CA ALA A 236 20.25 4.45 5.24
C ALA A 236 20.93 4.54 6.62
N TYR A 237 21.41 5.72 7.00
CA TYR A 237 22.08 5.97 8.28
C TYR A 237 21.31 7.01 9.09
N VAL A 238 21.20 6.80 10.40
CA VAL A 238 20.61 7.76 11.34
C VAL A 238 21.67 8.10 12.41
N PRO A 239 22.14 9.36 12.48
CA PRO A 239 23.11 9.78 13.49
C PRO A 239 22.62 9.59 14.93
N ALA A 240 23.56 9.44 15.88
CA ALA A 240 23.21 9.34 17.29
C ALA A 240 22.46 10.59 17.77
N GLY A 241 21.47 10.41 18.66
CA GLY A 241 20.62 11.52 19.14
C GLY A 241 19.52 11.96 18.17
N ARG A 242 19.46 11.40 16.96
CA ARG A 242 18.32 11.57 16.02
C ARG A 242 17.45 10.31 15.98
N THR A 243 16.27 10.43 15.36
CA THR A 243 15.39 9.29 15.07
C THR A 243 15.01 9.37 13.60
N GLY A 244 15.08 8.23 12.90
CA GLY A 244 14.71 8.12 11.50
C GLY A 244 13.61 7.10 11.28
N VAL A 245 13.05 7.09 10.07
CA VAL A 245 12.10 6.07 9.63
C VAL A 245 12.58 5.53 8.29
N ALA A 246 12.84 4.23 8.23
CA ALA A 246 13.09 3.54 6.97
C ALA A 246 11.79 3.08 6.33
N VAL A 247 11.71 3.20 5.01
CA VAL A 247 10.58 2.71 4.23
C VAL A 247 11.02 1.44 3.53
N LEU A 248 10.45 0.30 3.93
CA LEU A 248 10.68 -0.99 3.29
C LEU A 248 9.51 -1.29 2.35
N VAL A 249 9.86 -1.69 1.13
CA VAL A 249 8.92 -2.10 0.09
C VAL A 249 9.25 -3.53 -0.32
N GLU A 250 8.27 -4.23 -0.88
CA GLU A 250 8.48 -5.54 -1.45
C GLU A 250 9.47 -5.47 -2.61
N ASP A 251 10.38 -6.43 -2.64
CA ASP A 251 11.40 -6.54 -3.66
C ASP A 251 10.78 -7.06 -4.96
N THR A 252 10.85 -6.27 -6.02
CA THR A 252 10.32 -6.65 -7.34
C THR A 252 11.33 -7.45 -8.16
N GLN A 253 12.55 -7.65 -7.65
CA GLN A 253 13.56 -8.50 -8.28
C GLN A 253 13.40 -9.94 -7.76
N GLY A 254 12.47 -10.67 -8.39
CA GLY A 254 12.31 -12.12 -8.26
C GLY A 254 12.47 -12.80 -9.61
#